data_AF-A0A1I9YMZ2-F1
#
_entry.id   AF-A0A1I9YMZ2-F1
#
_cell.length_a   1.000
_cell.length_b   1.000
_cell.length_c   1.000
_cell.angle_alpha   90.00
_cell.angle_beta   90.00
_cell.angle_gamma   90.00
#
_symmetry.space_group_name_H-M   'P 1'
#
loop_
_entity.id
_entity.type
_entity.pdbx_description
1 polymer ?
#
loop_
_entity_poly.entity_id
_entity_poly.type
_entity_poly.pdbx_seq_one_letter_code
_entity_poly.pdbx_strand_id
1 'polypeptide(L)'
;MEQQKQDETGGMEECLLCRITYSIYSNFPPMPSTMALKAETGEWFAFDTLKPYRTGYDMAEALGYAWACDCRGRSRNRFDQQFTLRDSDGHAVPDTFYTVRFPSGELKHGVTDHAGRTARYRTSVRQQLAVYLGHKDA
;
A
#
# COMPACT_ATOMS: atom_id res chain seq x y z
N MET A 1 29.10 -15.63 -4.32
CA MET A 1 28.13 -14.56 -4.66
C MET A 1 26.77 -15.04 -4.18
N GLU A 2 26.44 -14.71 -2.94
CA GLU A 2 25.14 -15.08 -2.36
C GLU A 2 24.07 -14.17 -2.92
N GLN A 3 23.09 -14.76 -3.59
CA GLN A 3 21.86 -14.09 -3.98
C GLN A 3 21.06 -13.83 -2.71
N GLN A 4 21.04 -12.58 -2.25
CA GLN A 4 20.05 -12.14 -1.28
C GLN A 4 18.68 -12.29 -1.92
N LYS A 5 17.96 -13.31 -1.45
CA LYS A 5 16.53 -13.48 -1.67
C LYS A 5 15.86 -12.25 -1.07
N GLN A 6 15.43 -11.33 -1.92
CA GLN A 6 14.52 -10.28 -1.49
C GLN A 6 13.24 -10.99 -1.08
N ASP A 7 13.05 -11.14 0.23
CA ASP A 7 11.75 -11.49 0.78
C ASP A 7 10.78 -10.38 0.34
N GLU A 8 9.92 -10.71 -0.62
CA GLU A 8 8.71 -9.96 -0.95
C GLU A 8 7.72 -10.03 0.22
N THR A 9 8.14 -9.62 1.41
CA THR A 9 7.19 -9.11 2.41
C THR A 9 6.90 -7.68 2.00
N GLY A 10 6.07 -7.55 0.97
CA GLY A 10 5.34 -6.32 0.68
C GLY A 10 4.45 -6.01 1.88
N GLY A 11 5.05 -5.43 2.93
CA GLY A 11 4.34 -4.93 4.09
C GLY A 11 3.28 -3.98 3.56
N MET A 12 2.01 -4.34 3.75
CA MET A 12 0.92 -3.40 3.50
C MET A 12 1.27 -2.14 4.29
N GLU A 13 1.25 -0.97 3.64
CA GLU A 13 1.59 0.29 4.28
C GLU A 13 0.57 0.58 5.40
N GLU A 14 0.85 0.07 6.60
CA GLU A 14 0.01 0.20 7.78
C GLU A 14 -0.03 1.68 8.21
N CYS A 15 -1.21 2.16 8.62
CA CYS A 15 -1.34 3.46 9.27
C CYS A 15 -0.46 3.49 10.53
N LEU A 16 0.02 4.67 10.93
CA LEU A 16 0.87 4.79 12.12
C LEU A 16 0.21 4.16 13.36
N LEU A 17 -1.11 4.32 13.50
CA LEU A 17 -1.90 3.68 14.56
C LEU A 17 -1.77 2.16 14.52
N CYS A 18 -2.06 1.51 13.39
CA CYS A 18 -1.92 0.05 13.25
C CYS A 18 -0.48 -0.41 13.53
N ARG A 19 0.52 0.29 12.99
CA ARG A 19 1.91 -0.07 13.21
C ARG A 19 2.29 -0.02 14.69
N ILE A 20 1.88 1.04 15.38
CA ILE A 20 2.13 1.21 16.82
C ILE A 20 1.36 0.15 17.61
N THR A 21 0.07 -0.03 17.32
CA THR A 21 -0.77 -1.07 17.94
C THR A 21 -0.10 -2.43 17.80
N TYR A 22 0.22 -2.87 16.59
CA TYR A 22 0.88 -4.14 16.36
C TYR A 22 2.17 -4.24 17.16
N SER A 23 3.06 -3.25 17.05
CA SER A 23 4.35 -3.24 17.74
C SER A 23 4.24 -3.27 19.26
N ILE A 24 3.19 -2.70 19.83
CA ILE A 24 2.91 -2.75 21.26
C ILE A 24 2.48 -4.18 21.60
N TYR A 25 1.35 -4.63 21.06
CA TYR A 25 0.70 -5.86 21.50
C TYR A 25 1.42 -7.15 21.07
N SER A 26 2.12 -7.15 19.94
CA SER A 26 2.87 -8.33 19.45
C SER A 26 4.10 -8.64 20.31
N ASN A 27 4.70 -7.60 20.93
CA ASN A 27 5.95 -7.72 21.68
C ASN A 27 5.73 -7.89 23.19
N PHE A 28 4.51 -7.72 23.69
CA PHE A 28 4.23 -8.02 25.10
C PHE A 28 4.42 -9.51 25.38
N PRO A 29 5.00 -9.90 26.54
CA PRO A 29 4.98 -11.28 26.99
C PRO A 29 3.53 -11.77 27.19
N PRO A 30 3.28 -13.09 27.27
CA PRO A 30 1.97 -13.60 27.67
C PRO A 30 1.55 -13.00 29.02
N MET A 31 0.34 -12.46 29.09
CA MET A 31 -0.18 -11.74 30.26
C MET A 31 -1.58 -12.26 30.62
N PRO A 32 -1.68 -13.48 31.18
CA PRO A 32 -2.95 -14.21 31.30
C PRO A 32 -3.97 -13.59 32.25
N SER A 33 -3.51 -12.70 33.14
CA SER A 33 -4.38 -11.97 34.09
C SER A 33 -4.65 -10.53 33.67
N THR A 34 -4.10 -10.07 32.54
CA THR A 34 -4.32 -8.70 32.06
C THR A 34 -5.56 -8.64 31.20
N MET A 35 -6.33 -7.57 31.40
CA MET A 35 -7.52 -7.28 30.62
C MET A 35 -7.30 -6.04 29.77
N ALA A 36 -7.86 -6.05 28.56
CA ALA A 36 -7.92 -4.92 27.66
C ALA A 36 -9.36 -4.38 27.62
N LEU A 37 -9.50 -3.07 27.49
CA LEU A 37 -10.78 -2.40 27.32
C LEU A 37 -11.05 -2.20 25.83
N LYS A 38 -12.20 -2.66 25.34
CA LYS A 38 -12.72 -2.29 24.03
C LYS A 38 -13.31 -0.89 24.12
N ALA A 39 -12.60 0.09 23.55
CA ALA A 39 -12.91 1.51 23.74
C ALA A 39 -14.31 1.90 23.27
N GLU A 40 -14.79 1.29 22.19
CA GLU A 40 -16.11 1.59 21.61
C GLU A 40 -17.28 1.11 22.47
N THR A 41 -17.16 -0.04 23.12
CA THR A 41 -18.28 -0.65 23.86
C THR A 41 -18.14 -0.57 25.38
N GLY A 42 -16.93 -0.26 25.88
CA GLY A 42 -16.61 -0.33 27.31
C GLY A 42 -16.47 -1.77 27.85
N GLU A 43 -16.51 -2.78 26.97
CA GLU A 43 -16.36 -4.19 27.33
C GLU A 43 -14.89 -4.50 27.64
N TRP A 44 -14.65 -5.23 28.73
CA TRP A 44 -13.32 -5.75 29.00
C TRP A 44 -13.16 -7.18 28.50
N PHE A 45 -11.98 -7.50 27.97
CA PHE A 45 -11.65 -8.83 27.46
C PHE A 45 -10.21 -9.22 27.81
N ALA A 46 -9.89 -10.51 27.75
CA ALA A 46 -8.55 -11.01 28.06
C ALA A 46 -7.51 -10.47 27.06
N PHE A 47 -6.45 -9.84 27.54
CA PHE A 47 -5.42 -9.21 26.70
C PHE A 47 -4.79 -10.18 25.69
N ASP A 48 -4.58 -11.44 26.10
CA ASP A 48 -3.96 -12.47 25.26
C ASP A 48 -4.81 -12.84 24.03
N THR A 49 -6.09 -12.43 23.94
CA THR A 49 -6.88 -12.61 22.71
C THR A 49 -6.34 -11.78 21.55
N LEU A 50 -5.48 -10.78 21.82
CA LEU A 50 -4.87 -9.96 20.77
C LEU A 50 -3.68 -10.66 20.09
N LYS A 51 -3.00 -11.58 20.80
CA LYS A 51 -1.78 -12.26 20.31
C LYS A 51 -1.92 -12.99 18.97
N PRO A 52 -3.04 -13.66 18.66
CA PRO A 52 -3.18 -14.39 17.40
C PRO A 52 -3.33 -13.48 16.17
N TYR A 53 -3.67 -12.20 16.35
CA TYR A 53 -3.85 -11.28 15.22
C TYR A 53 -2.53 -11.02 14.49
N ARG A 54 -2.62 -10.95 13.17
CA ARG A 54 -1.45 -10.85 12.27
C ARG A 54 -1.17 -9.43 11.79
N THR A 55 -2.10 -8.51 12.05
CA THR A 55 -1.99 -7.12 11.62
C THR A 55 -2.38 -6.17 12.74
N GLY A 56 -1.85 -4.95 12.71
CA GLY A 56 -2.27 -3.91 13.64
C GLY A 56 -3.70 -3.45 13.45
N TYR A 57 -4.27 -3.68 12.26
CA TYR A 57 -5.67 -3.37 11.97
C TYR A 57 -6.62 -4.29 12.74
N ASP A 58 -6.40 -5.60 12.67
CA ASP A 58 -7.27 -6.57 13.35
C ASP A 58 -7.22 -6.36 14.87
N MET A 59 -6.04 -6.02 15.41
CA MET A 59 -5.88 -5.65 16.82
C MET A 59 -6.64 -4.35 17.17
N ALA A 60 -6.55 -3.32 16.32
CA ALA A 60 -7.26 -2.06 16.51
C ALA A 60 -8.79 -2.23 16.42
N GLU A 61 -9.27 -3.15 15.58
CA GLU A 61 -10.68 -3.53 15.46
C GLU A 61 -11.15 -4.25 16.73
N ALA A 62 -10.39 -5.24 17.21
CA ALA A 62 -10.69 -5.94 18.45
C ALA A 62 -10.74 -5.00 19.67
N LEU A 63 -9.85 -3.99 19.70
CA LEU A 63 -9.79 -2.96 20.73
C LEU A 63 -10.85 -1.85 20.58
N GLY A 64 -11.65 -1.86 19.51
CA GLY A 64 -12.74 -0.89 19.31
C GLY A 64 -12.26 0.53 19.01
N TYR A 65 -11.08 0.69 18.40
CA TYR A 65 -10.60 2.01 17.95
C TYR A 65 -10.18 2.03 16.47
N ALA A 66 -10.55 1.02 15.69
CA ALA A 66 -10.28 0.98 14.25
C ALA A 66 -10.86 2.18 13.48
N TRP A 67 -11.89 2.87 14.02
CA TRP A 67 -12.39 4.13 13.47
C TRP A 67 -11.33 5.24 13.42
N ALA A 68 -10.30 5.17 14.28
CA ALA A 68 -9.19 6.12 14.31
C ALA A 68 -8.05 5.76 13.34
N CYS A 69 -8.10 4.60 12.66
CA CYS A 69 -7.06 4.23 11.72
C CYS A 69 -7.37 4.69 10.30
N ASP A 70 -6.39 5.35 9.69
CA ASP A 70 -6.40 5.74 8.29
C ASP A 70 -6.30 4.58 7.30
N CYS A 71 -6.19 3.32 7.74
CA CYS A 71 -6.26 2.14 6.87
C CYS A 71 -7.69 1.90 6.38
N ARG A 72 -8.70 2.26 7.18
CA ARG A 72 -10.11 2.10 6.82
C ARG A 72 -10.43 3.05 5.67
N GLY A 73 -10.55 2.50 4.46
CA GLY A 73 -10.77 3.26 3.22
C GLY A 73 -9.54 3.44 2.32
N ARG A 74 -8.36 2.96 2.72
CA ARG A 74 -7.24 2.83 1.77
C ARG A 74 -7.59 1.73 0.79
N SER A 75 -8.02 2.12 -0.41
CA SER A 75 -8.08 1.22 -1.55
C SER A 75 -6.75 0.46 -1.66
N ARG A 76 -6.79 -0.88 -1.78
CA ARG A 76 -5.59 -1.69 -2.10
C ARG A 76 -4.92 -1.22 -3.40
N ASN A 77 -5.62 -0.42 -4.20
CA ASN A 77 -5.19 0.15 -5.48
C ASN A 77 -4.87 1.66 -5.36
N ARG A 78 -4.57 2.18 -4.16
CA ARG A 78 -4.32 3.61 -3.93
C ARG A 78 -3.16 4.16 -4.77
N PHE A 79 -2.16 3.33 -5.02
CA PHE A 79 -1.03 3.67 -5.88
C PHE A 79 -1.01 2.80 -7.13
N ASP A 80 -2.18 2.63 -7.72
CA ASP A 80 -2.38 1.89 -8.95
C ASP A 80 -2.92 2.86 -10.01
N GLN A 81 -2.03 3.33 -10.88
CA GLN A 81 -2.29 4.43 -11.79
C GLN A 81 -2.20 4.00 -13.26
N GLN A 82 -3.05 4.60 -14.08
CA GLN A 82 -3.01 4.49 -15.54
C GLN A 82 -3.11 5.91 -16.10
N PHE A 83 -2.25 6.23 -17.07
CA PHE A 83 -2.20 7.56 -17.67
C PHE A 83 -2.83 7.54 -19.05
N THR A 84 -3.43 8.65 -19.47
CA THR A 84 -3.95 8.82 -20.84
C THR A 84 -3.12 9.90 -21.54
N LEU A 85 -2.49 9.55 -22.66
CA LEU A 85 -1.80 10.50 -23.51
C LEU A 85 -2.83 11.20 -24.40
N ARG A 86 -2.77 12.53 -24.40
CA ARG A 86 -3.61 13.38 -25.23
C ARG A 86 -2.75 14.38 -26.00
N ASP A 87 -3.17 14.74 -27.20
CA ASP A 87 -2.57 15.83 -27.97
C ASP A 87 -2.98 17.21 -27.40
N SER A 88 -2.53 18.28 -28.05
CA SER A 88 -2.84 19.66 -27.64
C SER A 88 -4.33 20.00 -27.74
N ASP A 89 -5.07 19.31 -28.61
CA ASP A 89 -6.50 19.51 -28.83
C ASP A 89 -7.34 18.64 -27.87
N GLY A 90 -6.68 17.79 -27.06
CA GLY A 90 -7.28 16.94 -26.06
C GLY A 90 -7.72 15.56 -26.57
N HIS A 91 -7.40 15.20 -27.82
CA HIS A 91 -7.70 13.90 -28.39
C HIS A 91 -6.71 12.85 -27.88
N ALA A 92 -7.20 11.62 -27.67
CA ALA A 92 -6.36 10.51 -27.25
C ALA A 92 -5.35 10.15 -28.34
N VAL A 93 -4.13 9.79 -27.91
CA VAL A 93 -3.04 9.39 -28.82
C VAL A 93 -2.81 7.87 -28.71
N PRO A 94 -3.44 7.06 -29.57
CA PRO A 94 -3.27 5.61 -29.55
C PRO A 94 -1.94 5.17 -30.17
N ASP A 95 -1.58 3.90 -29.98
CA ASP A 95 -0.46 3.21 -30.63
C ASP A 95 0.87 3.96 -30.56
N THR A 96 1.07 4.70 -29.47
CA THR A 96 2.22 5.59 -29.29
C THR A 96 3.19 5.04 -28.26
N PHE A 97 4.46 4.93 -28.65
CA PHE A 97 5.52 4.51 -27.75
C PHE A 97 5.70 5.50 -26.61
N TYR A 98 5.90 4.99 -25.41
CA TYR A 98 6.19 5.78 -24.23
C TYR A 98 7.15 5.06 -23.29
N THR A 99 7.69 5.80 -22.33
CA THR A 99 8.54 5.27 -21.25
C THR A 99 8.11 5.83 -19.91
N VAL A 100 7.97 4.96 -18.90
CA VAL A 100 7.74 5.34 -17.51
C VAL A 100 9.01 5.14 -16.72
N ARG A 101 9.47 6.20 -16.05
CA ARG A 101 10.60 6.15 -15.11
C ARG A 101 10.09 6.14 -13.69
N PHE A 102 10.50 5.13 -12.94
CA PHE A 102 10.30 5.02 -11.50
C PHE A 102 11.38 5.80 -10.74
N PRO A 103 11.14 6.21 -9.48
CA PRO A 103 12.16 6.85 -8.65
C PRO A 103 13.41 5.99 -8.42
N SER A 104 13.27 4.67 -8.48
CA SER A 104 14.39 3.72 -8.44
C SER A 104 15.35 3.86 -9.63
N GLY A 105 14.94 4.56 -10.68
CA GLY A 105 15.65 4.62 -11.95
C GLY A 105 15.18 3.57 -12.97
N GLU A 106 14.35 2.61 -12.56
CA GLU A 106 13.77 1.61 -13.47
C GLU A 106 12.97 2.31 -14.58
N LEU A 107 13.20 1.87 -15.82
CA LEU A 107 12.47 2.32 -17.00
C LEU A 107 11.56 1.20 -17.50
N LYS A 108 10.29 1.53 -17.74
CA LYS A 108 9.31 0.64 -18.38
C LYS A 108 8.84 1.24 -19.69
N HIS A 109 9.10 0.53 -20.77
CA HIS A 109 8.63 0.87 -22.10
C HIS A 109 7.24 0.32 -22.35
N GLY A 110 6.44 1.02 -23.15
CA GLY A 110 5.12 0.55 -23.54
C GLY A 110 4.58 1.27 -24.77
N VAL A 111 3.39 0.83 -25.18
CA VAL A 111 2.60 1.42 -26.28
C VAL A 111 1.21 1.72 -25.74
N THR A 112 0.65 2.89 -26.06
CA THR A 112 -0.71 3.23 -25.63
C THR A 112 -1.77 2.39 -26.35
N ASP A 113 -2.89 2.11 -25.68
CA ASP A 113 -4.03 1.43 -26.28
C ASP A 113 -4.84 2.35 -27.22
N HIS A 114 -5.91 1.82 -27.82
CA HIS A 114 -6.82 2.56 -28.71
C HIS A 114 -7.45 3.81 -28.09
N ALA A 115 -7.48 3.92 -26.75
CA ALA A 115 -7.99 5.07 -26.01
C ALA A 115 -6.85 5.98 -25.51
N GLY A 116 -5.63 5.78 -26.00
CA GLY A 116 -4.45 6.54 -25.61
C GLY A 116 -3.94 6.21 -24.20
N ARG A 117 -4.36 5.09 -23.61
CA ARG A 117 -4.00 4.75 -22.22
C ARG A 117 -2.71 3.94 -22.16
N THR A 118 -1.87 4.25 -21.18
CA THR A 118 -0.69 3.44 -20.85
C THR A 118 -1.11 2.10 -20.23
N ALA A 119 -0.15 1.20 -20.04
CA ALA A 119 -0.28 0.13 -19.06
C ALA A 119 -0.54 0.70 -17.66
N ARG A 120 -1.02 -0.16 -16.77
CA ARG A 120 -1.32 0.17 -15.39
C ARG A 120 -0.09 -0.07 -14.51
N TYR A 121 0.26 0.92 -13.68
CA TYR A 121 1.46 0.92 -12.84
C TYR A 121 1.07 0.97 -11.37
N ARG A 122 1.43 -0.11 -10.66
CA ARG A 122 1.18 -0.25 -9.23
C ARG A 122 2.46 -0.05 -8.42
N THR A 123 2.35 0.69 -7.33
CA THR A 123 3.44 0.94 -6.39
C THR A 123 3.00 0.61 -4.97
N SER A 124 3.93 0.28 -4.09
CA SER A 124 3.64 -0.05 -2.69
C SER A 124 3.38 1.21 -1.85
N VAL A 125 3.93 2.35 -2.28
CA VAL A 125 3.87 3.65 -1.60
C VAL A 125 3.53 4.77 -2.58
N ARG A 126 3.17 5.94 -2.04
CA ARG A 126 3.01 7.16 -2.84
C ARG A 126 4.36 7.54 -3.45
N GLN A 127 4.47 7.50 -4.77
CA GLN A 127 5.67 7.94 -5.46
C GLN A 127 5.37 8.63 -6.79
N GLN A 128 6.27 9.51 -7.21
CA GLN A 128 6.16 10.24 -8.47
C GLN A 128 6.76 9.40 -9.60
N LEU A 129 5.97 9.17 -10.65
CA LEU A 129 6.43 8.57 -11.89
C LEU A 129 6.61 9.66 -12.94
N ALA A 130 7.64 9.54 -13.79
CA ALA A 130 7.80 10.40 -14.95
C ALA A 130 7.43 9.63 -16.21
N VAL A 131 6.56 10.19 -17.05
CA VAL A 131 6.16 9.61 -18.33
C VAL A 131 6.82 10.43 -19.44
N TYR A 132 7.53 9.75 -20.33
CA TYR A 132 8.18 10.31 -21.51
C TYR A 132 7.51 9.76 -22.76
N LEU A 133 7.36 10.60 -23.78
CA LEU A 133 6.99 10.15 -25.12
C LEU A 133 8.20 9.47 -25.77
N GLY A 134 7.94 8.35 -26.47
CA GLY A 134 8.95 7.50 -27.08
C GLY A 134 9.64 6.55 -26.10
N HIS A 135 10.56 5.75 -26.64
CA HIS A 135 11.47 4.92 -25.85
C HIS A 135 12.73 5.72 -25.51
N LYS A 136 12.84 6.09 -24.24
CA LYS A 136 13.98 6.84 -23.72
C LYS A 136 15.01 5.86 -23.19
N ASP A 137 16.22 5.93 -23.73
CA ASP A 137 17.37 5.20 -23.20
C ASP A 137 18.00 5.94 -22.00
N ALA A 138 18.76 5.19 -21.21
CA ALA A 138 19.38 5.65 -19.95
C ALA A 138 20.43 6.75 -20.16
#